data_AF-A0A524J0N3-F1
#
_entry.id   AF-A0A524J0N3-F1
#
_cell.length_a   1.000
_cell.length_b   1.000
_cell.length_c   1.000
_cell.angle_alpha   90.00
_cell.angle_beta   90.00
_cell.angle_gamma   90.00
#
_symmetry.space_group_name_H-M   'P 1'
#
loop_
_entity.id
_entity.type
_entity.pdbx_description
1 polymer ?
#
loop_
_entity_poly.entity_id
_entity_poly.type
_entity_poly.pdbx_seq_one_letter_code
_entity_poly.pdbx_strand_id
1 'polypeptide(L)' 'APEPVPSDMIRAVRESVRIPLIIGGGITSSEHAATVLRAGGDIVVTGTLVENGGLESQFEHVVDTVHSI' A
#
# COMPACT_ATOMS: atom_id res chain seq x y z
N ALA A 1 -0.81 9.52 8.69
CA ALA A 1 -2.24 9.53 8.32
C ALA A 1 -2.91 8.31 8.94
N PRO A 2 -4.18 8.41 9.38
CA PRO A 2 -4.86 7.29 10.04
C PRO A 2 -5.27 6.17 9.07
N GLU A 3 -5.58 6.49 7.82
CA GLU A 3 -6.12 5.55 6.83
C GLU A 3 -5.43 5.69 5.45
N PRO A 4 -5.36 4.62 4.65
CA PRO A 4 -4.90 4.69 3.26
C PRO A 4 -5.83 5.50 2.37
N VAL A 5 -5.33 5.88 1.19
CA VAL A 5 -6.16 6.45 0.12
C VAL A 5 -7.31 5.48 -0.24
N PRO A 6 -8.57 5.95 -0.37
CA PRO A 6 -9.69 5.10 -0.73
C PRO A 6 -9.50 4.38 -2.09
N SER A 7 -9.93 3.12 -2.17
CA SER A 7 -9.77 2.30 -3.38
C SER A 7 -10.45 2.90 -4.62
N ASP A 8 -11.59 3.56 -4.46
CA ASP A 8 -12.30 4.17 -5.59
C ASP A 8 -11.54 5.36 -6.18
N MET A 9 -10.81 6.10 -5.34
CA MET A 9 -9.91 7.16 -5.81
C MET A 9 -8.73 6.56 -6.59
N ILE A 10 -8.14 5.48 -6.09
CA ILE A 10 -7.01 4.80 -6.76
C ILE A 10 -7.46 4.27 -8.12
N ARG A 11 -8.64 3.63 -8.19
CA ARG A 11 -9.22 3.15 -9.46
C ARG A 11 -9.44 4.27 -10.45
N ALA A 12 -10.07 5.36 -10.03
CA ALA A 12 -10.33 6.51 -10.90
C ALA A 12 -9.03 7.11 -11.47
N VAL A 13 -7.98 7.20 -10.66
CA VAL A 13 -6.65 7.68 -11.13
C VAL A 13 -6.01 6.66 -12.07
N ARG A 14 -6.04 5.36 -11.73
CA ARG A 14 -5.49 4.27 -12.54
C ARG A 14 -6.10 4.22 -13.94
N GLU A 15 -7.40 4.49 -14.06
CA GLU A 15 -8.11 4.57 -15.35
C GLU A 15 -7.64 5.78 -16.18
N SER A 16 -7.16 6.84 -15.54
CA SER A 16 -6.78 8.10 -16.17
C SER A 16 -5.30 8.14 -16.61
N VAL A 17 -4.43 7.30 -16.03
CA VAL A 17 -2.99 7.35 -16.28
C VAL A 17 -2.42 5.99 -16.65
N ARG A 18 -1.32 5.96 -17.42
CA ARG A 18 -0.58 4.74 -17.76
C ARG A 18 0.79 4.60 -17.09
N ILE A 19 1.19 5.62 -16.33
CA ILE A 19 2.45 5.63 -15.58
C ILE A 19 2.32 4.87 -14.25
N PRO A 20 3.44 4.47 -13.62
CA PRO A 20 3.40 3.86 -12.30
C PRO A 20 2.72 4.76 -11.25
N LEU A 21 1.87 4.17 -10.43
CA LEU A 21 1.13 4.81 -9.36
C LEU A 21 1.69 4.39 -8.00
N ILE A 22 2.32 5.35 -7.32
CA ILE A 22 2.91 5.15 -5.99
C ILE A 22 1.93 5.64 -4.94
N ILE A 23 1.55 4.79 -4.00
CA ILE A 23 0.63 5.13 -2.91
C ILE A 23 1.36 5.12 -1.57
N GLY A 24 1.29 6.24 -0.86
CA GLY A 24 1.91 6.40 0.46
C GLY A 24 0.93 6.97 1.48
N GLY A 25 1.22 6.69 2.76
CA GLY A 25 0.45 7.19 3.90
C GLY A 25 -0.70 6.27 4.32
N GLY A 26 -0.81 6.03 5.63
CA GLY A 26 -1.89 5.21 6.22
C GLY A 26 -1.77 3.70 6.02
N ILE A 27 -0.68 3.21 5.41
CA ILE A 27 -0.44 1.78 5.19
C ILE A 27 0.29 1.21 6.42
N THR A 28 -0.45 0.56 7.31
CA THR A 28 0.06 0.02 8.58
C THR A 28 -0.24 -1.47 8.76
N SER A 29 -0.67 -2.15 7.71
CA SER A 29 -0.87 -3.61 7.71
C SER A 29 -0.74 -4.18 6.30
N SER A 30 -0.60 -5.51 6.20
CA SER A 30 -0.65 -6.29 4.96
C SER A 30 -1.96 -6.07 4.20
N GLU A 31 -3.09 -5.98 4.91
CA GLU A 31 -4.42 -5.80 4.31
C GLU A 31 -4.55 -4.42 3.68
N HIS A 32 -3.99 -3.39 4.31
CA HIS A 32 -3.91 -2.06 3.72
C HIS A 32 -3.12 -2.14 2.41
N ALA A 33 -1.90 -2.70 2.43
CA ALA A 33 -1.07 -2.86 1.24
C ALA A 33 -1.78 -3.63 0.10
N ALA A 34 -2.44 -4.74 0.42
CA ALA A 34 -3.20 -5.52 -0.54
C ALA A 34 -4.35 -4.72 -1.17
N THR A 35 -5.05 -3.92 -0.36
CA THR A 35 -6.19 -3.11 -0.80
C THR A 35 -5.76 -2.03 -1.79
N VAL A 36 -4.65 -1.35 -1.53
CA VAL A 36 -4.12 -0.31 -2.44
C VAL A 36 -3.61 -0.90 -3.75
N LEU A 37 -2.87 -2.01 -3.69
CA LEU A 37 -2.33 -2.68 -4.89
C LEU A 37 -3.45 -3.23 -5.77
N ARG A 38 -4.42 -3.94 -5.19
CA ARG A 38 -5.58 -4.47 -5.94
C ARG A 38 -6.48 -3.38 -6.52
N ALA A 39 -6.43 -2.16 -5.97
CA ALA A 39 -7.14 -1.01 -6.54
C ALA A 39 -6.43 -0.38 -7.74
N GLY A 40 -5.19 -0.78 -8.05
CA GLY A 40 -4.41 -0.31 -9.18
C GLY A 40 -3.13 0.45 -8.81
N GLY A 41 -2.72 0.43 -7.54
CA GLY A 41 -1.39 0.92 -7.14
C GLY A 41 -0.29 -0.04 -7.59
N ASP A 42 0.86 0.51 -7.96
CA ASP A 42 2.03 -0.27 -8.39
C ASP A 42 3.09 -0.39 -7.28
N ILE A 43 3.21 0.65 -6.45
CA ILE A 43 4.20 0.71 -5.35
C ILE A 43 3.51 1.25 -4.10
N VAL A 44 3.82 0.65 -2.95
CA VAL A 44 3.35 1.11 -1.63
C VAL A 44 4.51 1.66 -0.80
N VAL A 45 4.26 2.78 -0.12
CA VAL A 45 5.21 3.44 0.77
C VAL A 45 4.66 3.43 2.19
N THR A 46 5.40 2.79 3.10
CA THR A 46 5.10 2.79 4.53
C THR A 46 6.34 3.16 5.34
N GLY A 47 6.16 4.04 6.33
CA GLY A 47 7.19 4.41 7.30
C GLY A 47 6.72 4.07 8.71
N THR A 48 5.53 4.53 9.08
CA THR A 48 4.93 4.34 10.41
C THR A 48 4.81 2.87 10.85
N LEU A 49 4.64 1.94 9.90
CA LEU A 49 4.69 0.50 10.20
C LEU A 49 6.03 0.11 10.81
N VAL A 50 7.12 0.55 10.18
CA VAL A 50 8.50 0.23 10.58
C VAL A 50 8.89 1.01 11.84
N GLU A 51 8.48 2.28 11.94
CA GLU A 51 8.76 3.15 13.10
C GLU A 51 8.18 2.59 14.41
N ASN A 52 6.98 1.99 14.35
CA ASN A 52 6.27 1.51 15.55
C ASN A 52 6.45 0.02 15.82
N GLY A 53 6.60 -0.80 14.78
CA GLY A 53 6.66 -2.27 14.89
C GLY A 53 8.08 -2.85 14.79
N GLY A 54 9.07 -2.03 14.42
CA GLY A 54 10.38 -2.53 13.99
C GLY A 54 10.33 -3.17 12.59
N LEU A 55 11.48 -3.64 12.10
CA LEU A 55 11.61 -4.33 10.81
C LEU A 55 11.15 -5.79 10.84
N GLU A 56 10.84 -6.33 12.02
CA GLU A 56 10.58 -7.76 12.22
C GLU A 56 9.10 -8.12 12.05
N SER A 57 8.82 -9.34 11.59
CA SER A 57 7.49 -9.95 11.38
C SER A 57 6.48 -9.14 10.56
N GLN A 58 5.99 -7.99 11.02
CA GLN A 58 4.95 -7.21 10.34
C GLN A 58 5.40 -6.70 8.97
N PHE A 59 6.66 -6.30 8.84
CA PHE A 59 7.21 -5.88 7.55
C PHE A 59 7.32 -7.05 6.57
N GLU A 60 7.71 -8.25 7.03
CA GLU A 60 7.78 -9.45 6.20
C GLU A 60 6.42 -9.80 5.60
N HIS A 61 5.34 -9.76 6.41
CA HIS A 61 3.98 -10.02 5.92
C HIS A 61 3.55 -9.03 4.83
N VAL A 62 3.93 -7.76 4.96
CA VAL A 62 3.65 -6.75 3.93
C VAL A 62 4.43 -7.06 2.66
N VAL A 63 5.73 -7.37 2.77
CA VAL A 63 6.58 -7.71 1.63
C VAL A 63 6.04 -8.94 0.89
N ASP A 64 5.67 -9.99 1.61
CA ASP A 64 5.06 -11.20 1.02
C ASP A 64 3.76 -10.87 0.30
N THR A 65 2.92 -10.04 0.90
CA THR A 65 1.66 -9.59 0.30
C THR A 65 1.92 -8.86 -1.01
N VAL A 66 2.86 -7.92 -1.04
CA VAL A 66 3.20 -7.13 -2.23
C VAL A 66 3.71 -8.02 -3.36
N HIS A 67 4.54 -9.02 -3.08
CA HIS A 67 5.08 -9.92 -4.10
C HIS A 67 4.07 -10.99 -4.57
N SER A 68 2.97 -11.19 -3.84
CA SER A 68 1.92 -12.15 -4.19
C SER A 68 0.82 -11.61 -5.10
N ILE A 69 0.78 -10.28 -5.32
CA ILE A 69 -0.24 -9.56 -6.10
C ILE A 69 0.36 -9.16 -7.45
#